data_AF-A0A8H8CNW8-F1
#
_entry.id   AF-A0A8H8CNW8-F1
#
_cell.length_a   1.000
_cell.length_b   1.000
_cell.length_c   1.000
_cell.angle_alpha   90.00
_cell.angle_beta   90.00
_cell.angle_gamma   90.00
#
_symmetry.space_group_name_H-M   'P 1'
#
loop_
_entity.id
_entity.type
_entity.pdbx_description
1 polymer ?
#
loop_
_entity_poly.entity_id
_entity_poly.type
_entity_poly.pdbx_seq_one_letter_code
_entity_poly.pdbx_strand_id
1 'polypeptide(L)'
;MPTHCENCKEQNPPKRCSGCKAASYCSKECQETHWAIHKANCKSSSKSEATKSPPLNPNTTPSGSSPGVVHGVKLIAENGRYRPGRFVPFEFKKDHNIFKRGEICPFTALYGVPIILYSPLVHLGKSDVDDKDNQPAVYLRIQPDSGIAPPQ
;
A
#
# COMPACT_ATOMS: atom_id res chain seq x y z
N MET A 1 7.73 4.00 20.61
CA MET A 1 8.93 3.22 20.20
C MET A 1 8.49 1.80 19.90
N PRO A 2 9.09 1.08 18.92
CA PRO A 2 8.64 -0.26 18.60
C PRO A 2 8.88 -1.17 19.81
N THR A 3 7.81 -1.72 20.36
CA THR A 3 7.80 -2.53 21.59
C THR A 3 7.90 -4.03 21.31
N HIS A 4 7.86 -4.44 20.04
CA HIS A 4 7.90 -5.82 19.62
C HIS A 4 8.89 -6.04 18.47
N CYS A 5 9.35 -7.27 18.28
CA CYS A 5 10.14 -7.65 17.12
C CYS A 5 9.27 -7.65 15.85
N GLU A 6 9.74 -7.02 14.78
CA GLU A 6 8.96 -6.98 13.53
C GLU A 6 8.82 -8.35 12.86
N ASN A 7 9.73 -9.29 13.14
CA ASN A 7 9.72 -10.64 12.59
C ASN A 7 8.91 -11.63 13.43
N CYS A 8 9.35 -11.90 14.68
CA CYS A 8 8.77 -12.94 15.52
C CYS A 8 7.72 -12.43 16.54
N LYS A 9 7.46 -11.11 16.57
CA LYS A 9 6.49 -10.46 17.45
C LYS A 9 6.76 -10.56 18.97
N GLU A 10 7.91 -11.10 19.36
CA GLU A 10 8.37 -11.12 20.76
C GLU A 10 8.51 -9.70 21.32
N GLN A 11 8.23 -9.52 22.60
CA GLN A 11 8.27 -8.21 23.24
C GLN A 11 9.70 -7.75 23.59
N ASN A 12 9.89 -6.44 23.68
CA ASN A 12 11.14 -5.80 24.08
C ASN A 12 12.39 -6.27 23.31
N PRO A 13 12.39 -6.23 21.96
CA PRO A 13 13.57 -6.56 21.18
C PRO A 13 14.77 -5.64 21.53
N PRO A 14 15.95 -6.21 21.82
CA PRO A 14 17.12 -5.44 22.23
C PRO A 14 17.79 -4.67 21.10
N LYS A 15 17.55 -5.04 19.83
CA LYS A 15 18.22 -4.44 18.67
C LYS A 15 17.25 -3.60 17.85
N ARG A 16 17.76 -2.49 17.31
CA ARG A 16 17.02 -1.65 16.36
C ARG A 16 17.75 -1.61 15.03
N CYS A 17 16.99 -1.40 13.96
CA CYS A 17 17.57 -1.14 12.64
C CYS A 17 18.54 0.04 12.73
N SER A 18 19.81 -0.16 12.38
CA SER A 18 20.83 0.87 12.42
C SER A 18 20.58 1.99 11.40
N GLY A 19 19.91 1.68 10.30
CA GLY A 19 19.56 2.64 9.25
C GLY A 19 18.46 3.60 9.69
N CYS A 20 17.24 3.09 9.91
CA CYS A 20 16.06 3.93 10.13
C CYS A 20 15.69 4.10 11.61
N LYS A 21 16.20 3.24 12.51
CA LYS A 21 15.82 3.15 13.93
C LYS A 21 14.31 2.97 14.21
N ALA A 22 13.51 2.73 13.16
CA ALA A 22 12.05 2.64 13.20
C ALA A 22 11.53 1.20 13.33
N ALA A 23 12.39 0.19 13.20
CA ALA A 23 12.08 -1.22 13.39
C ALA A 23 13.00 -1.84 14.45
N SER A 24 12.48 -2.79 15.21
CA SER A 24 13.22 -3.49 16.26
C SER A 24 13.21 -5.01 16.05
N TYR A 25 14.29 -5.70 16.46
CA TYR A 25 14.54 -7.12 16.23
C TYR A 25 15.16 -7.82 17.43
N CYS A 26 14.82 -9.09 17.63
CA CYS A 26 15.45 -9.92 18.66
C CYS A 26 16.91 -10.23 18.30
N SER A 27 17.14 -10.66 17.07
CA SER A 27 18.46 -11.04 16.54
C SER A 27 18.68 -10.50 15.12
N LYS A 28 19.90 -10.69 14.62
CA LYS A 28 20.24 -10.37 13.22
C LYS A 28 19.43 -11.23 12.25
N GLU A 29 19.14 -12.49 12.61
CA GLU A 29 18.32 -13.39 11.79
C GLU A 29 16.90 -12.84 11.64
N CYS A 30 16.29 -12.36 12.73
CA CYS A 30 14.98 -11.71 12.64
C CYS A 30 14.99 -10.49 11.72
N GLN A 31 16.08 -9.72 11.70
CA GLN A 31 16.22 -8.60 10.78
C GLN A 31 16.36 -9.07 9.33
N GLU A 32 17.17 -10.10 9.07
CA GLU A 32 17.41 -10.65 7.72
C GLU A 32 16.14 -11.29 7.14
N THR A 33 15.39 -12.05 7.94
CA THR A 33 14.10 -12.63 7.54
C THR A 33 13.09 -11.53 7.17
N HIS A 34 13.00 -10.48 7.99
CA HIS A 34 12.11 -9.36 7.71
C HIS A 34 12.65 -8.38 6.65
N TRP A 35 13.92 -8.50 6.24
CA TRP A 35 14.60 -7.53 5.39
C TRP A 35 13.91 -7.33 4.03
N ALA A 36 13.39 -8.41 3.43
CA ALA A 36 12.72 -8.35 2.14
C ALA A 36 11.56 -7.34 2.11
N ILE A 37 10.85 -7.21 3.24
CA ILE A 37 9.72 -6.29 3.43
C ILE A 37 10.22 -4.96 4.01
N HIS A 38 11.13 -5.01 4.99
CA HIS A 38 11.64 -3.82 5.66
C HIS A 38 12.40 -2.88 4.72
N LYS A 39 13.19 -3.40 3.78
CA LYS A 39 14.08 -2.60 2.91
C LYS A 39 13.34 -1.51 2.13
N ALA A 40 12.11 -1.78 1.69
CA ALA A 40 11.31 -0.83 0.92
C ALA A 40 10.94 0.42 1.73
N ASN A 41 10.84 0.26 3.05
CA ASN A 41 10.44 1.32 3.99
C ASN A 41 11.58 1.76 4.91
N CYS A 42 12.77 1.16 4.77
CA CYS A 42 13.94 1.48 5.59
C CYS A 42 14.59 2.78 5.11
N LYS A 43 14.07 3.92 5.57
CA LYS A 43 14.68 5.23 5.34
C LYS A 43 15.86 5.42 6.28
N SER A 44 17.08 5.14 5.79
CA SER A 44 18.30 5.38 6.57
C SER A 44 18.38 6.87 6.92
N SER A 45 18.70 7.19 8.17
CA SER A 45 18.92 8.58 8.62
C SER A 45 20.24 9.17 8.09
N SER A 46 20.63 8.81 6.87
CA SER A 46 21.75 9.38 6.16
C SER A 46 21.21 10.46 5.24
N LYS A 47 21.66 11.70 5.49
CA LYS A 47 21.34 12.95 4.79
C LYS A 47 20.75 12.78 3.39
N SER A 48 19.56 13.35 3.24
CA SER A 48 18.84 13.61 2.00
C SER A 48 19.74 14.16 0.89
N GLU A 49 19.84 13.41 -0.21
CA GLU A 49 20.08 14.02 -1.52
C GLU A 49 18.73 14.20 -2.24
N ALA A 50 18.51 15.45 -2.62
CA ALA A 50 17.30 15.96 -3.22
C ALA A 50 17.09 15.38 -4.63
N THR A 51 15.97 14.69 -4.83
CA THR A 51 15.31 14.69 -6.14
C THR A 51 14.08 15.57 -6.04
N LYS A 52 14.07 16.60 -6.88
CA LYS A 52 13.11 17.69 -6.94
C LYS A 52 11.67 17.16 -7.03
N SER A 53 10.99 17.08 -5.90
CA SER A 53 9.54 17.24 -5.87
C SER A 53 9.25 18.75 -5.89
N PRO A 54 8.22 19.24 -6.60
CA PRO A 54 7.79 20.62 -6.47
C PRO A 54 7.53 20.93 -4.98
N PRO A 55 7.86 22.14 -4.49
CA PRO A 55 7.75 22.45 -3.08
C PRO A 55 6.30 22.32 -2.61
N LEU A 56 6.04 21.32 -1.77
CA LEU A 56 4.86 21.27 -0.91
C LEU A 56 4.96 22.48 0.03
N ASN A 57 4.17 23.50 -0.29
CA ASN A 57 3.92 24.68 0.51
C ASN A 57 3.50 24.28 1.95
N PRO A 58 4.29 24.62 2.98
CA PRO A 58 4.01 24.25 4.38
C PRO A 58 2.87 25.05 5.03
N ASN A 59 2.11 25.84 4.25
CA ASN A 59 0.92 26.57 4.72
C ASN A 59 -0.41 25.87 4.42
N THR A 60 -0.40 24.61 3.99
CA THR A 60 -1.63 23.81 4.06
C THR A 60 -1.78 23.29 5.49
N THR A 61 -2.24 24.20 6.35
CA THR A 61 -2.89 23.91 7.63
C THR A 61 -3.73 22.63 7.49
N PRO A 62 -3.72 21.70 8.46
CA PRO A 62 -4.71 20.62 8.54
C PRO A 62 -6.06 21.25 8.91
N SER A 63 -6.65 21.96 7.96
CA SER A 63 -7.94 22.65 8.10
C SER A 63 -8.94 21.93 7.21
N GLY A 64 -9.87 21.24 7.85
CA GLY A 64 -11.05 20.69 7.20
C GLY A 64 -10.88 19.29 6.65
N SER A 65 -10.81 18.31 7.55
CA SER A 65 -11.46 17.02 7.28
C SER A 65 -12.94 17.30 6.99
N SER A 66 -13.26 17.59 5.72
CA SER A 66 -14.65 17.67 5.28
C SER A 66 -15.30 16.33 5.64
N PRO A 67 -16.36 16.32 6.46
CA PRO A 67 -16.92 15.09 7.01
C PRO A 67 -17.61 14.29 5.89
N GLY A 68 -16.85 13.52 5.11
CA GLY A 68 -17.43 12.86 3.92
C GLY A 68 -16.43 12.30 2.92
N VAL A 69 -15.15 12.62 3.02
CA VAL A 69 -14.13 12.14 2.06
C VAL A 69 -13.28 11.05 2.70
N VAL A 70 -13.13 9.94 1.98
CA VAL A 70 -12.26 8.81 2.34
C VAL A 70 -11.07 8.82 1.40
N HIS A 71 -9.86 8.85 1.95
CA HIS A 71 -8.64 8.84 1.14
C HIS A 71 -8.30 7.40 0.74
N GLY A 72 -7.86 7.21 -0.49
CA GLY A 72 -7.32 5.94 -0.94
C GLY A 72 -6.39 6.14 -2.14
N VAL A 73 -6.19 5.06 -2.91
CA VAL A 73 -5.23 5.03 -4.01
C VAL A 73 -5.94 4.54 -5.27
N LYS A 74 -5.84 5.30 -6.36
CA LYS A 74 -6.26 4.86 -7.68
C LYS A 74 -5.05 4.28 -8.42
N LEU A 75 -5.24 3.14 -9.05
CA LEU A 75 -4.27 2.53 -9.95
C LEU A 75 -4.57 3.02 -11.35
N ILE A 76 -3.55 3.52 -12.05
CA ILE A 76 -3.67 3.90 -13.46
C ILE A 76 -3.10 2.76 -14.31
N ALA A 77 -3.92 2.23 -15.22
CA ALA A 77 -3.51 1.27 -16.24
C ALA A 77 -2.55 1.92 -17.25
N GLU A 78 -1.43 1.26 -17.57
CA GLU A 78 -0.57 1.66 -18.69
C GLU A 78 0.06 0.41 -19.32
N ASN A 79 0.18 0.43 -20.65
CA ASN A 79 0.67 -0.64 -21.53
C ASN A 79 2.10 -1.13 -21.17
N GLY A 80 2.23 -1.94 -20.13
CA GLY A 80 3.38 -2.83 -19.90
C GLY A 80 4.71 -2.19 -19.42
N ARG A 81 4.79 -0.90 -19.08
CA ARG A 81 6.01 -0.31 -18.46
C ARG A 81 5.76 0.22 -17.05
N TYR A 82 6.69 -0.04 -16.13
CA TYR A 82 6.70 0.55 -14.79
C TYR A 82 6.99 2.04 -14.89
N ARG A 83 6.11 2.88 -14.32
CA ARG A 83 6.35 4.33 -14.17
C ARG A 83 6.16 4.79 -12.72
N PRO A 84 6.99 5.74 -12.26
CA PRO A 84 6.67 6.52 -11.07
C PRO A 84 5.33 7.25 -11.31
N GLY A 85 4.36 7.08 -10.40
CA GLY A 85 3.02 7.68 -10.53
C GLY A 85 1.87 6.73 -10.85
N ARG A 86 2.10 5.40 -10.92
CA ARG A 86 1.01 4.40 -11.09
C ARG A 86 -0.01 4.42 -9.95
N PHE A 87 0.45 4.69 -8.73
CA PHE A 87 -0.36 4.79 -7.53
C PHE A 87 -0.62 6.26 -7.26
N VAL A 88 -1.81 6.74 -7.60
CA VAL A 88 -2.17 8.15 -7.37
C VAL A 88 -3.09 8.25 -6.15
N PRO A 89 -2.84 9.19 -5.22
CA PRO A 89 -3.80 9.51 -4.17
C PRO A 89 -5.16 9.84 -4.78
N PHE A 90 -6.23 9.30 -4.22
CA PHE A 90 -7.58 9.52 -4.69
C PHE A 90 -8.53 9.75 -3.52
N GLU A 91 -9.46 10.67 -3.70
CA GLU A 91 -10.48 11.02 -2.72
C GLU A 91 -11.81 10.37 -3.10
N PHE A 92 -12.22 9.38 -2.33
CA PHE A 92 -13.49 8.70 -2.48
C PHE A 92 -14.59 9.42 -1.68
N LYS A 93 -15.74 9.62 -2.32
CA LYS A 93 -16.97 9.98 -1.60
C LYS A 93 -17.53 8.76 -0.86
N LYS A 94 -18.17 8.95 0.29
CA LYS A 94 -18.77 7.86 1.09
C LYS A 94 -19.77 6.97 0.33
N ASP A 95 -20.42 7.50 -0.70
CA ASP A 95 -21.41 6.79 -1.52
C ASP A 95 -20.80 5.98 -2.68
N HIS A 96 -19.48 6.04 -2.85
CA HIS A 96 -18.75 5.37 -3.92
C HIS A 96 -18.92 3.84 -3.89
N ASN A 97 -18.99 3.21 -5.08
CA ASN A 97 -19.23 1.77 -5.22
C ASN A 97 -18.17 0.89 -4.56
N ILE A 98 -16.94 1.40 -4.34
CA ILE A 98 -15.89 0.68 -3.59
C ILE A 98 -16.37 0.25 -2.20
N PHE A 99 -17.20 1.05 -1.54
CA PHE A 99 -17.73 0.74 -0.20
C PHE A 99 -18.98 -0.14 -0.22
N LYS A 100 -19.59 -0.35 -1.39
CA LYS A 100 -20.84 -1.14 -1.55
C LYS A 100 -20.60 -2.50 -2.20
N ARG A 101 -19.62 -2.56 -3.10
CA ARG A 101 -19.36 -3.72 -3.97
C ARG A 101 -17.91 -4.15 -3.98
N GLY A 102 -16.99 -3.37 -3.41
CA GLY A 102 -15.58 -3.74 -3.38
C GLY A 102 -15.36 -5.05 -2.62
N GLU A 103 -14.38 -5.82 -3.07
CA GLU A 103 -13.97 -7.07 -2.44
C GLU A 103 -12.72 -6.88 -1.58
N ILE A 104 -12.54 -7.74 -0.57
CA ILE A 104 -11.33 -7.72 0.25
C ILE A 104 -10.20 -8.37 -0.54
N CYS A 105 -9.06 -7.68 -0.59
CA CYS A 105 -7.83 -8.22 -1.16
C CYS A 105 -7.45 -9.53 -0.43
N PRO A 106 -7.28 -10.66 -1.14
CA PRO A 106 -6.98 -11.97 -0.54
C PRO A 106 -5.77 -11.94 0.38
N PHE A 107 -4.73 -11.18 0.01
CA PHE A 107 -3.54 -11.00 0.83
C PHE A 107 -3.87 -10.32 2.16
N THR A 108 -4.78 -9.35 2.17
CA THR A 108 -5.10 -8.62 3.40
C THR A 108 -5.94 -9.39 4.41
N ALA A 109 -6.72 -10.37 3.96
CA ALA A 109 -7.37 -11.30 4.85
C ALA A 109 -6.35 -12.07 5.70
N LEU A 110 -5.13 -12.28 5.19
CA LEU A 110 -4.06 -12.99 5.90
C LEU A 110 -3.25 -12.11 6.86
N TYR A 111 -3.11 -10.81 6.60
CA TYR A 111 -2.18 -9.93 7.33
C TYR A 111 -2.85 -8.80 8.14
N GLY A 112 -4.18 -8.85 8.31
CA GLY A 112 -4.89 -8.05 9.32
C GLY A 112 -5.09 -6.56 9.00
N VAL A 113 -4.79 -6.11 7.77
CA VAL A 113 -5.06 -4.74 7.31
C VAL A 113 -5.96 -4.83 6.07
N PRO A 114 -7.28 -4.65 6.17
CA PRO A 114 -8.19 -4.87 5.06
C PRO A 114 -7.95 -3.85 3.94
N ILE A 115 -7.53 -4.33 2.76
CA ILE A 115 -7.50 -3.53 1.53
C ILE A 115 -8.73 -3.91 0.73
N ILE A 116 -9.54 -2.90 0.38
CA ILE A 116 -10.71 -3.09 -0.47
C ILE A 116 -10.30 -2.78 -1.91
N LEU A 117 -10.51 -3.75 -2.80
CA LEU A 117 -10.29 -3.62 -4.23
C LEU A 117 -11.62 -3.33 -4.92
N TYR A 118 -11.58 -2.41 -5.88
CA TYR A 118 -12.74 -2.13 -6.73
C TYR A 118 -12.26 -1.81 -8.14
N SER A 119 -12.87 -2.49 -9.11
CA SER A 119 -12.71 -2.28 -10.53
C SER A 119 -14.10 -2.24 -11.16
N PRO A 120 -14.47 -1.17 -11.87
CA PRO A 120 -15.75 -1.08 -12.58
C PRO A 120 -15.97 -2.25 -13.56
N LEU A 121 -14.91 -2.71 -14.22
CA LEU A 121 -14.99 -3.84 -15.15
C LEU A 121 -15.41 -5.11 -14.42
N VAL A 122 -14.72 -5.46 -13.33
CA VAL A 122 -14.99 -6.68 -12.56
C VAL A 122 -16.33 -6.60 -11.82
N HIS A 123 -16.63 -5.45 -11.19
CA HIS A 123 -17.73 -5.37 -10.24
C HIS A 123 -19.05 -4.86 -10.86
N LEU A 124 -18.98 -4.21 -12.02
CA LEU A 124 -20.16 -3.69 -12.73
C LEU A 124 -20.27 -4.21 -14.17
N GLY A 125 -19.30 -4.98 -14.68
CA GLY A 125 -19.24 -5.36 -16.09
C GLY A 125 -19.04 -4.17 -17.03
N LYS A 126 -18.62 -3.02 -16.51
CA LYS A 126 -18.47 -1.77 -17.27
C LYS A 126 -17.00 -1.44 -17.40
N SER A 127 -16.50 -1.47 -18.64
CA SER A 127 -15.17 -0.97 -18.95
C SER A 127 -15.18 0.56 -18.84
N ASP A 128 -14.33 1.11 -17.98
CA ASP A 128 -14.03 2.54 -18.04
C ASP A 128 -13.22 2.79 -19.32
N VAL A 129 -13.63 3.79 -20.10
CA VAL A 129 -13.10 4.07 -21.45
C VAL A 129 -11.57 4.25 -21.48
N ASP A 130 -10.99 4.62 -20.34
CA ASP A 130 -9.57 4.89 -20.12
C ASP A 130 -8.79 3.69 -19.52
N ASP A 131 -9.48 2.65 -19.04
CA ASP A 131 -8.91 1.63 -18.14
C ASP A 131 -8.81 0.26 -18.84
N LYS A 132 -8.06 0.24 -19.95
CA LYS A 132 -7.92 -0.95 -20.81
C LYS A 132 -6.97 -2.01 -20.28
N ASP A 133 -6.12 -1.69 -19.29
CA ASP A 133 -5.11 -2.62 -18.76
C ASP A 133 -5.15 -2.73 -17.22
N ASN A 134 -6.10 -3.52 -16.72
CA ASN A 134 -6.31 -3.74 -15.30
C ASN A 134 -5.39 -4.84 -14.71
N GLN A 135 -4.28 -5.21 -15.37
CA GLN A 135 -3.32 -6.22 -14.89
C GLN A 135 -2.94 -6.02 -13.41
N PRO A 136 -2.68 -4.79 -12.91
CA PRO A 136 -2.34 -4.59 -11.50
C PRO A 136 -3.45 -4.98 -10.53
N ALA A 137 -4.72 -4.72 -10.84
CA ALA A 137 -5.81 -5.16 -9.96
C ALA A 137 -5.96 -6.68 -10.01
N VAL A 138 -5.73 -7.33 -11.16
CA VAL A 138 -5.72 -8.79 -11.26
C VAL A 138 -4.68 -9.40 -10.32
N TYR A 139 -3.46 -8.83 -10.28
CA TYR A 139 -2.41 -9.32 -9.38
C TYR A 139 -2.79 -9.21 -7.91
N LEU A 140 -3.49 -8.14 -7.52
CA LEU A 140 -3.96 -7.96 -6.15
C LEU A 140 -5.08 -8.93 -5.76
N ARG A 141 -5.69 -9.62 -6.74
CA ARG A 141 -6.73 -10.64 -6.55
C ARG A 141 -6.21 -12.06 -6.60
N ILE A 142 -4.91 -12.27 -6.83
CA ILE A 142 -4.31 -13.61 -6.86
C ILE A 142 -4.53 -14.26 -5.50
N GLN A 143 -5.14 -15.44 -5.51
CA GLN A 143 -5.38 -16.20 -4.30
C GLN A 143 -4.06 -16.79 -3.79
N PRO A 144 -3.75 -16.67 -2.49
CA PRO A 144 -2.48 -17.09 -1.94
C PRO A 144 -2.28 -18.62 -1.94
N ASP A 145 -3.37 -19.39 -2.00
CA ASP A 145 -3.37 -20.86 -2.01
C ASP A 145 -3.14 -21.45 -3.41
N SER A 146 -3.76 -20.88 -4.44
CA SER A 146 -3.73 -21.39 -5.82
C SER A 146 -2.79 -20.61 -6.74
N GLY A 147 -2.39 -19.40 -6.36
CA GLY A 147 -1.58 -18.52 -7.22
C GLY A 147 -2.33 -18.02 -8.45
N ILE A 148 -3.66 -18.18 -8.50
CA ILE A 148 -4.52 -17.83 -9.64
C ILE A 148 -5.45 -16.68 -9.23
N ALA A 149 -5.66 -15.73 -10.13
CA ALA A 149 -6.66 -14.68 -9.96
C ALA A 149 -8.05 -15.20 -10.43
N PRO A 150 -9.15 -14.76 -9.79
CA PRO A 150 -10.50 -15.09 -10.23
C PRO A 150 -10.74 -14.68 -11.68
N PRO A 151 -11.59 -15.42 -12.44
CA PRO A 151 -11.99 -15.02 -13.78
C PRO A 151 -12.65 -13.62 -13.76
N GLN A 152 -12.50 -12.88 -14.85
CA GLN A 152 -13.08 -11.55 -15.05
C GLN A 152 -14.48 -11.61 -15.64
#